data_AF-A0A427ADW9-F1
#
_entry.id   AF-A0A427ADW9-F1
#
_cell.length_a   1.000
_cell.length_b   1.000
_cell.length_c   1.000
_cell.angle_alpha   90.00
_cell.angle_beta   90.00
_cell.angle_gamma   90.00
#
_symmetry.space_group_name_H-M   'P 1'
#
loop_
_entity.id
_entity.type
_entity.pdbx_description
1 polymer ?
#
loop_
_entity_poly.entity_id
_entity_poly.type
_entity_poly.pdbx_seq_one_letter_code
_entity_poly.pdbx_strand_id
1 'polypeptide(L)'
;QPNVGLPLVQQRKVACSFRDQSLFQIFQVSITSLHQLKSDGNFQVSGVLKELTLSLALKCLSFDFIGTSVDESSEEFGTLQIPSSWKPVVQDPSTVQIFFDYYKIMRPPLSKEALECLVRLASVRRSLFTDDPARFQFLGHLMNGTKEIIQTGEGSLSFCLLKVQYINCFVLSFQCVM
;
A
#
# COMPACT_ATOMS: atom_id res chain seq x y z
N GLN A 1 29.46 7.38 26.38
CA GLN A 1 29.84 6.54 25.23
C GLN A 1 28.91 6.88 24.07
N PRO A 2 29.40 7.26 22.89
CA PRO A 2 28.55 7.36 21.71
C PRO A 2 28.13 5.93 21.32
N ASN A 3 26.83 5.72 21.09
CA ASN A 3 26.31 4.45 20.63
C ASN A 3 26.82 4.22 19.20
N VAL A 4 27.88 3.42 19.03
CA VAL A 4 28.34 3.02 17.69
C VAL A 4 27.24 2.17 17.09
N GLY A 5 26.43 2.78 16.22
CA GLY A 5 25.34 2.09 15.54
C GLY A 5 25.83 0.86 14.80
N LEU A 6 24.95 -0.13 14.63
CA LEU A 6 25.23 -1.34 13.87
C LEU A 6 25.76 -1.00 12.46
N PRO A 7 26.76 -1.71 11.92
CA PRO A 7 27.22 -1.51 10.54
C PRO A 7 26.05 -1.61 9.54
N LEU A 8 26.04 -0.78 8.49
CA LEU A 8 24.95 -0.73 7.49
C LEU A 8 24.60 -2.10 6.90
N VAL A 9 25.60 -2.95 6.65
CA VAL A 9 25.41 -4.32 6.16
C VAL A 9 24.61 -5.17 7.15
N GLN A 10 24.86 -5.00 8.44
CA GLN A 10 24.14 -5.73 9.49
C GLN A 10 22.71 -5.18 9.66
N GLN A 11 22.51 -3.87 9.52
CA GLN A 11 21.17 -3.26 9.50
C GLN A 11 20.33 -3.80 8.34
N ARG A 12 20.90 -3.87 7.13
CA ARG A 12 20.25 -4.46 5.94
C ARG A 12 19.84 -5.91 6.19
N LYS A 13 20.74 -6.75 6.73
CA LYS A 13 20.43 -8.15 7.07
C LYS A 13 19.26 -8.30 8.05
N VAL A 14 19.23 -7.47 9.10
CA VAL A 14 18.13 -7.46 10.07
C VAL A 14 16.82 -7.05 9.40
N ALA A 15 16.84 -6.03 8.56
CA ALA A 15 15.66 -5.58 7.81
C ALA A 15 15.14 -6.65 6.83
N CYS A 16 16.04 -7.34 6.11
CA CYS A 16 15.67 -8.48 5.27
C CYS A 16 14.99 -9.60 6.09
N SER A 17 15.60 -9.97 7.22
CA SER A 17 15.04 -11.00 8.11
C SER A 17 13.65 -10.63 8.63
N PHE A 18 13.46 -9.37 9.03
CA PHE A 18 12.17 -8.87 9.49
C PHE A 18 11.10 -8.88 8.39
N ARG A 19 11.46 -8.42 7.19
CA ARG A 19 10.59 -8.46 6.00
C ARG A 19 10.08 -9.88 5.73
N ASP A 20 10.99 -10.86 5.76
CA ASP A 20 10.70 -12.23 5.36
C ASP A 20 9.96 -13.02 6.47
N GLN A 21 10.19 -12.70 7.74
CA GLN A 21 9.65 -13.48 8.87
C GLN A 21 8.39 -12.88 9.51
N SER A 22 8.24 -11.55 9.53
CA SER A 22 7.25 -10.90 10.39
C SER A 22 6.40 -9.84 9.70
N LEU A 23 6.97 -9.10 8.74
CA LEU A 23 6.30 -7.96 8.13
C LEU A 23 4.96 -8.35 7.47
N PHE A 24 4.91 -9.51 6.79
CA PHE A 24 3.67 -9.97 6.18
C PHE A 24 2.57 -10.24 7.20
N GLN A 25 2.91 -10.90 8.31
CA GLN A 25 1.96 -11.21 9.38
C GLN A 25 1.41 -9.93 10.02
N ILE A 26 2.28 -8.93 10.22
CA ILE A 26 1.87 -7.61 10.73
C ILE A 26 0.91 -6.93 9.76
N PHE A 27 1.18 -6.99 8.46
CA PHE A 27 0.29 -6.46 7.44
C PHE A 27 -1.07 -7.19 7.47
N GLN A 28 -1.09 -8.51 7.56
CA GLN A 28 -2.33 -9.30 7.68
C GLN A 28 -3.16 -8.88 8.90
N VAL A 29 -2.52 -8.75 10.06
CA VAL A 29 -3.18 -8.27 11.29
C VAL A 29 -3.78 -6.89 11.08
N SER A 30 -3.07 -5.99 10.39
CA SER A 30 -3.61 -4.65 10.09
C SER A 30 -4.86 -4.71 9.21
N ILE A 31 -4.86 -5.51 8.14
CA ILE A 31 -6.02 -5.65 7.24
C ILE A 31 -7.22 -6.27 7.96
N THR A 32 -7.01 -7.36 8.70
CA THR A 32 -8.08 -8.00 9.49
C THR A 32 -8.67 -7.03 10.52
N SER A 33 -7.82 -6.27 11.21
CA SER A 33 -8.25 -5.29 12.21
C SER A 33 -9.05 -4.15 11.57
N LEU A 34 -8.65 -3.64 10.38
CA LEU A 34 -9.42 -2.62 9.66
C LEU A 34 -10.83 -3.13 9.31
N HIS A 35 -10.95 -4.37 8.83
CA HIS A 35 -12.25 -4.97 8.52
C HIS A 35 -13.14 -5.10 9.78
N GLN A 36 -12.58 -5.58 10.89
CA GLN A 36 -13.31 -5.72 12.16
C GLN A 36 -13.77 -4.35 12.69
N LEU A 37 -12.86 -3.37 12.73
CA LEU A 37 -13.16 -2.01 13.21
C LEU A 37 -14.17 -1.25 12.34
N LYS A 38 -14.26 -1.60 11.05
CA LYS A 38 -15.30 -1.09 10.16
C LYS A 38 -16.66 -1.73 10.49
N SER A 39 -16.68 -3.03 10.78
CA SER A 39 -17.91 -3.78 11.09
C SER A 39 -18.51 -3.41 12.46
N ASP A 40 -17.66 -3.12 13.46
CA ASP A 40 -18.10 -3.09 14.86
C ASP A 40 -18.91 -1.85 15.28
N GLY A 41 -19.11 -0.84 14.41
CA GLY A 41 -20.03 0.29 14.63
C GLY A 41 -19.77 1.20 15.85
N ASN A 42 -18.93 0.79 16.81
CA ASN A 42 -18.75 1.45 18.09
C ASN A 42 -17.69 2.55 17.99
N PHE A 43 -18.12 3.76 17.63
CA PHE A 43 -17.27 4.84 17.11
C PHE A 43 -16.22 5.41 18.09
N GLN A 44 -16.44 5.36 19.41
CA GLN A 44 -15.63 6.10 20.39
C GLN A 44 -14.31 5.40 20.79
N VAL A 45 -14.34 4.11 21.13
CA VAL A 45 -13.11 3.32 21.40
C VAL A 45 -12.37 2.99 20.08
N SER A 46 -13.10 3.05 18.97
CA SER A 46 -12.62 2.72 17.63
C SER A 46 -11.74 3.81 17.00
N GLY A 47 -11.84 5.08 17.40
CA GLY A 47 -11.15 6.19 16.72
C GLY A 47 -9.62 6.07 16.69
N VAL A 48 -8.98 6.00 17.87
CA VAL A 48 -7.52 5.86 17.98
C VAL A 48 -7.06 4.52 17.42
N LEU A 49 -7.82 3.45 17.65
CA LEU A 49 -7.46 2.12 17.16
C LEU A 49 -7.52 2.05 15.62
N LYS A 50 -8.50 2.72 14.98
CA LYS A 50 -8.59 2.88 13.53
C LYS A 50 -7.38 3.61 12.97
N GLU A 51 -6.97 4.71 13.61
CA GLU A 51 -5.77 5.48 13.25
C GLU A 51 -4.52 4.61 13.34
N LEU A 52 -4.28 3.96 14.48
CA LEU A 52 -3.09 3.11 14.67
C LEU A 52 -3.05 1.95 13.68
N THR A 53 -4.20 1.35 13.39
CA THR A 53 -4.28 0.22 12.45
C THR A 53 -4.05 0.67 11.01
N LEU A 54 -4.62 1.80 10.59
CA LEU A 54 -4.40 2.36 9.26
C LEU A 54 -2.93 2.76 9.07
N SER A 55 -2.36 3.43 10.07
CA SER A 55 -0.96 3.82 10.07
C SER A 55 -0.05 2.59 10.00
N LEU A 56 -0.37 1.52 10.75
CA LEU A 56 0.36 0.25 10.69
C LEU A 56 0.36 -0.35 9.28
N ALA A 57 -0.81 -0.39 8.62
CA ALA A 57 -0.93 -0.87 7.24
C ALA A 57 -0.06 -0.03 6.29
N LEU A 58 -0.11 1.30 6.41
CA LEU A 58 0.70 2.22 5.61
C LEU A 58 2.21 2.01 5.84
N LYS A 59 2.64 1.81 7.08
CA LYS A 59 4.05 1.53 7.40
C LYS A 59 4.50 0.20 6.82
N CYS A 60 3.65 -0.83 6.80
CA CYS A 60 3.97 -2.10 6.15
C CYS A 60 4.16 -1.93 4.64
N LEU A 61 3.25 -1.20 3.99
CA LEU A 61 3.31 -0.92 2.54
C LEU A 61 4.43 0.06 2.16
N SER A 62 4.92 0.85 3.11
CA SER A 62 6.01 1.82 2.93
C SER A 62 7.38 1.28 3.37
N PHE A 63 7.47 0.00 3.73
CA PHE A 63 8.73 -0.64 4.07
C PHE A 63 9.71 -0.57 2.89
N ASP A 64 11.01 -0.43 3.17
CA ASP A 64 12.03 -0.37 2.13
C ASP A 64 12.33 -1.78 1.57
N PHE A 65 11.47 -2.23 0.66
CA PHE A 65 11.63 -3.52 -0.02
C PHE A 65 12.86 -3.54 -0.96
N ILE A 66 13.27 -2.38 -1.50
CA ILE A 66 14.37 -2.27 -2.48
C ILE A 66 15.72 -2.25 -1.77
N GLY A 67 15.90 -1.41 -0.75
CA GLY A 67 17.13 -1.33 0.05
C GLY A 67 17.42 -2.57 0.89
N THR A 68 16.51 -3.54 0.89
CA THR A 68 16.65 -4.89 1.47
C THR A 68 16.84 -5.99 0.42
N SER A 69 16.95 -5.65 -0.86
CA SER A 69 17.40 -6.57 -1.91
C SER A 69 18.90 -6.39 -2.14
N VAL A 70 19.63 -7.50 -2.33
CA VAL A 70 21.09 -7.48 -2.56
C VAL A 70 21.43 -7.10 -4.00
N ASP A 71 20.43 -7.10 -4.88
CA ASP A 71 20.57 -6.85 -6.31
C ASP A 71 20.09 -5.44 -6.65
N GLU A 72 21.01 -4.47 -6.60
CA GLU A 72 20.74 -3.05 -6.93
C GLU A 72 20.61 -2.80 -8.45
N SER A 73 20.48 -3.86 -9.27
CA SER A 73 20.55 -3.77 -10.75
C SER A 73 19.23 -3.49 -11.48
N SER A 74 18.08 -3.40 -10.79
CA SER A 74 16.80 -3.15 -11.47
C SER A 74 16.47 -1.65 -11.56
N GLU A 75 16.51 -1.09 -12.77
CA GLU A 75 16.18 0.32 -13.11
C GLU A 75 14.68 0.69 -12.99
N GLU A 76 13.83 -0.14 -12.37
CA GLU A 76 12.40 0.15 -12.21
C GLU A 76 12.13 1.05 -10.99
N PHE A 77 12.47 2.33 -11.14
CA PHE A 77 12.11 3.39 -10.19
C PHE A 77 10.57 3.47 -10.03
N GLY A 78 10.11 3.52 -8.78
CA GLY A 78 8.69 3.75 -8.45
C GLY A 78 7.81 2.51 -8.36
N THR A 79 8.36 1.30 -8.45
CA THR A 79 7.62 0.05 -8.27
C THR A 79 7.82 -0.54 -6.86
N LEU A 80 6.73 -1.04 -6.26
CA LEU A 80 6.75 -1.65 -4.94
C LEU A 80 7.07 -3.15 -5.06
N GLN A 81 8.26 -3.55 -4.62
CA GLN A 81 8.78 -4.93 -4.68
C GLN A 81 8.29 -5.80 -3.51
N ILE A 82 6.98 -5.99 -3.38
CA ILE A 82 6.44 -6.86 -2.33
C ILE A 82 6.78 -8.34 -2.64
N PRO A 83 7.19 -9.15 -1.65
CA PRO A 83 7.34 -10.60 -1.80
C PRO A 83 6.07 -11.28 -2.33
N SER A 84 6.24 -12.32 -3.15
CA SER A 84 5.13 -13.07 -3.75
C SER A 84 4.21 -13.75 -2.72
N SER A 85 4.67 -13.96 -1.49
CA SER A 85 3.86 -14.48 -0.39
C SER A 85 2.70 -13.55 0.00
N TRP A 86 2.78 -12.24 -0.31
CA TRP A 86 1.73 -11.27 0.00
C TRP A 86 0.58 -11.30 -1.00
N LYS A 87 0.78 -11.99 -2.14
CA LYS A 87 -0.13 -12.08 -3.26
C LYS A 87 -1.60 -12.36 -2.86
N PRO A 88 -1.92 -13.32 -1.97
CA PRO A 88 -3.31 -13.61 -1.62
C PRO A 88 -4.03 -12.43 -0.96
N VAL A 89 -3.31 -11.63 -0.18
CA VAL A 89 -3.88 -10.47 0.53
C VAL A 89 -3.95 -9.26 -0.39
N VAL A 90 -2.88 -8.99 -1.15
CA VAL A 90 -2.81 -7.82 -2.04
C VAL A 90 -3.81 -7.91 -3.19
N GLN A 91 -4.04 -9.12 -3.73
CA GLN A 91 -4.99 -9.33 -4.82
C GLN A 91 -6.45 -9.46 -4.36
N ASP A 92 -6.70 -9.61 -3.06
CA ASP A 92 -8.06 -9.64 -2.54
C ASP A 92 -8.74 -8.28 -2.80
N PRO A 93 -9.86 -8.23 -3.53
CA PRO A 93 -10.61 -7.00 -3.74
C PRO A 93 -10.98 -6.28 -2.43
N SER A 94 -11.17 -7.03 -1.33
CA SER A 94 -11.51 -6.45 -0.03
C SER A 94 -10.38 -5.57 0.52
N THR A 95 -9.12 -5.89 0.21
CA THR A 95 -7.94 -5.15 0.65
C THR A 95 -7.88 -3.76 0.03
N VAL A 96 -8.24 -3.62 -1.24
CA VAL A 96 -8.30 -2.29 -1.86
C VAL A 96 -9.55 -1.54 -1.40
N GLN A 97 -10.69 -2.24 -1.34
CA GLN A 97 -11.97 -1.67 -0.92
C GLN A 97 -11.89 -1.06 0.49
N ILE A 98 -11.23 -1.72 1.45
CA ILE A 98 -11.15 -1.22 2.82
C ILE A 98 -10.45 0.14 2.90
N PHE A 99 -9.43 0.41 2.08
CA PHE A 99 -8.79 1.73 2.04
C PHE A 99 -9.67 2.78 1.38
N PHE A 100 -10.43 2.44 0.34
CA PHE A 100 -11.45 3.35 -0.21
C PHE A 100 -12.54 3.67 0.81
N ASP A 101 -12.97 2.70 1.61
CA ASP A 101 -13.97 2.92 2.65
C ASP A 101 -13.44 3.85 3.74
N TYR A 102 -12.21 3.62 4.20
CA TYR A 102 -11.55 4.50 5.19
C TYR A 102 -11.32 5.90 4.63
N TYR A 103 -11.02 6.06 3.35
CA TYR A 103 -10.95 7.37 2.72
C TYR A 103 -12.29 8.11 2.82
N LYS A 104 -13.41 7.43 2.54
CA LYS A 104 -14.76 8.03 2.52
C LYS A 104 -15.28 8.40 3.91
N ILE A 105 -14.95 7.62 4.96
CA ILE A 105 -15.51 7.83 6.31
C ILE A 105 -14.63 8.67 7.23
N MET A 106 -13.33 8.80 6.93
CA MET A 106 -12.36 9.50 7.78
C MET A 106 -12.09 10.92 7.27
N ARG A 107 -11.67 11.82 8.17
CA ARG A 107 -11.17 13.15 7.79
C ARG A 107 -9.63 13.17 7.72
N PRO A 108 -9.03 14.20 7.09
CA PRO A 108 -7.59 14.41 7.18
C PRO A 108 -7.13 14.52 8.65
N PRO A 109 -5.95 13.98 9.01
CA PRO A 109 -4.93 13.39 8.14
C PRO A 109 -5.18 11.92 7.74
N LEU A 110 -6.13 11.22 8.34
CA LEU A 110 -6.32 9.78 8.19
C LEU A 110 -6.84 9.38 6.80
N SER A 111 -7.70 10.20 6.18
CA SER A 111 -8.09 9.98 4.79
C SER A 111 -6.91 10.08 3.83
N LYS A 112 -5.90 10.91 4.14
CA LYS A 112 -4.65 10.98 3.36
C LYS A 112 -3.84 9.69 3.50
N GLU A 113 -3.72 9.13 4.71
CA GLU A 113 -3.03 7.85 4.90
C GLU A 113 -3.69 6.70 4.13
N ALA A 114 -5.03 6.67 4.08
CA ALA A 114 -5.77 5.70 3.27
C ALA A 114 -5.47 5.84 1.77
N LEU A 115 -5.39 7.07 1.25
CA LEU A 115 -4.94 7.31 -0.13
C LEU A 115 -3.50 6.87 -0.35
N GLU A 116 -2.60 7.13 0.61
CA GLU A 116 -1.21 6.70 0.50
C GLU A 116 -1.12 5.16 0.42
N CYS A 117 -1.92 4.41 1.19
CA CYS A 117 -2.02 2.96 1.04
C CYS A 117 -2.45 2.55 -0.37
N LEU A 118 -3.48 3.20 -0.93
CA LEU A 118 -3.96 2.94 -2.30
C LEU A 118 -2.87 3.24 -3.34
N VAL A 119 -2.09 4.31 -3.17
CA VAL A 119 -0.96 4.63 -4.05
C VAL A 119 0.10 3.54 -3.98
N ARG A 120 0.46 3.06 -2.77
CA ARG A 120 1.42 1.95 -2.62
C ARG A 120 0.94 0.68 -3.30
N LEU A 121 -0.35 0.34 -3.15
CA LEU A 121 -0.97 -0.80 -3.81
C LEU A 121 -1.02 -0.65 -5.33
N ALA A 122 -1.28 0.55 -5.85
CA ALA A 122 -1.25 0.80 -7.29
C ALA A 122 0.16 0.65 -7.89
N SER A 123 1.21 0.83 -7.08
CA SER A 123 2.61 0.70 -7.50
C SER A 123 3.15 -0.74 -7.44
N VAL A 124 2.36 -1.75 -7.09
CA VAL A 124 2.84 -3.15 -7.07
C VAL A 124 3.21 -3.64 -8.47
N ARG A 125 4.30 -4.40 -8.58
CA ARG A 125 4.80 -4.90 -9.87
C ARG A 125 3.84 -5.88 -10.55
N ARG A 126 3.87 -5.91 -11.89
CA ARG A 126 3.13 -6.90 -12.71
C ARG A 126 3.42 -8.34 -12.28
N SER A 127 4.67 -8.62 -11.88
CA SER A 127 5.11 -9.95 -11.45
C SER A 127 4.40 -10.48 -10.19
N LEU A 128 3.71 -9.62 -9.42
CA LEU A 128 2.89 -10.05 -8.30
C LEU A 128 1.61 -10.76 -8.77
N PHE A 129 1.18 -10.54 -10.01
CA PHE A 129 -0.05 -11.11 -10.57
C PHE A 129 0.17 -12.48 -11.20
N THR A 130 -0.79 -13.41 -11.02
CA THR A 130 -0.71 -14.75 -11.63
C THR A 130 -0.77 -14.67 -13.15
N ASP A 131 -1.66 -13.80 -13.62
CA ASP A 131 -2.03 -13.64 -15.00
C ASP A 131 -2.55 -12.20 -15.22
N ASP A 132 -2.70 -11.83 -16.49
CA ASP A 132 -3.18 -10.51 -16.87
C ASP A 132 -4.64 -10.25 -16.45
N PRO A 133 -5.59 -11.21 -16.54
CA PRO A 133 -6.94 -11.03 -16.01
C PRO A 133 -7.00 -10.58 -14.55
N ALA A 134 -6.26 -11.24 -13.65
CA ALA A 134 -6.20 -10.86 -12.23
C ALA A 134 -5.67 -9.43 -12.04
N ARG A 135 -4.63 -9.07 -12.82
CA ARG A 135 -4.09 -7.70 -12.84
C ARG A 135 -5.12 -6.69 -13.33
N PHE A 136 -5.83 -6.98 -14.41
CA PHE A 136 -6.86 -6.08 -14.96
C PHE A 136 -8.01 -5.87 -13.98
N GLN A 137 -8.44 -6.91 -13.27
CA GLN A 137 -9.46 -6.79 -12.23
C GLN A 137 -9.00 -5.87 -11.08
N PHE A 138 -7.78 -6.08 -10.59
CA PHE A 138 -7.18 -5.25 -9.54
C PHE A 138 -7.06 -3.77 -9.96
N LEU A 139 -6.49 -3.52 -11.15
CA LEU A 139 -6.35 -2.16 -11.67
C LEU A 139 -7.71 -1.51 -11.97
N GLY A 140 -8.65 -2.27 -12.51
CA GLY A 140 -10.02 -1.81 -12.76
C GLY A 140 -10.72 -1.36 -11.48
N HIS A 141 -10.53 -2.08 -10.39
CA HIS A 141 -11.06 -1.70 -9.08
C HIS A 141 -10.44 -0.39 -8.56
N LEU A 142 -9.12 -0.24 -8.65
CA LEU A 142 -8.43 1.02 -8.32
C LEU A 142 -8.90 2.20 -9.18
N MET A 143 -9.06 1.99 -10.48
CA MET A 143 -9.53 3.03 -11.42
C MET A 143 -10.95 3.47 -11.10
N ASN A 144 -11.85 2.53 -10.83
CA ASN A 144 -13.24 2.82 -10.48
C ASN A 144 -13.34 3.59 -9.16
N GLY A 145 -12.66 3.13 -8.11
CA GLY A 145 -12.65 3.85 -6.83
C GLY A 145 -12.02 5.25 -6.96
N THR A 146 -10.95 5.40 -7.74
CA THR A 146 -10.35 6.72 -8.01
C THR A 146 -11.29 7.64 -8.77
N LYS A 147 -12.01 7.12 -9.77
CA LYS A 147 -13.05 7.86 -10.51
C LYS A 147 -14.14 8.38 -9.57
N GLU A 148 -14.62 7.55 -8.64
CA GLU A 148 -15.62 7.98 -7.65
C GLU A 148 -15.11 9.14 -6.79
N ILE A 149 -13.87 9.05 -6.29
CA ILE A 149 -13.25 10.12 -5.48
C ILE A 149 -13.16 11.44 -6.26
N ILE A 150 -12.80 11.37 -7.55
CA ILE A 150 -12.74 12.55 -8.41
C ILE A 150 -14.13 13.17 -8.59
N GLN A 151 -15.16 12.34 -8.76
CA GLN A 151 -16.53 12.79 -8.99
C GLN A 151 -17.17 13.43 -7.75
N THR A 152 -16.82 12.98 -6.54
CA THR A 152 -17.37 13.55 -5.30
C THR A 152 -16.73 14.89 -4.91
N GLY A 153 -15.60 15.28 -5.51
CA GLY A 153 -14.96 16.57 -5.27
C GLY A 153 -14.30 16.72 -3.88
N GLU A 154 -14.22 15.67 -3.09
CA GLU A 154 -13.73 15.70 -1.70
C GLU A 154 -12.20 15.72 -1.55
N GLY A 155 -11.43 15.74 -2.65
CA GLY A 155 -9.97 15.78 -2.61
C GLY A 155 -9.40 17.09 -3.09
N SER A 156 -9.14 18.03 -2.18
CA SER A 156 -8.22 19.14 -2.44
C SER A 156 -6.82 18.79 -1.95
N LEU A 157 -5.82 19.06 -2.80
CA LEU A 157 -4.36 19.04 -2.57
C LEU A 157 -3.61 17.68 -2.58
N SER A 158 -4.20 16.53 -2.21
CA SER A 158 -3.46 15.23 -2.31
C SER A 158 -3.37 14.65 -3.74
N PHE A 159 -4.14 15.20 -4.68
CA PHE A 159 -4.16 14.78 -6.08
C PHE A 159 -2.88 15.08 -6.87
N CYS A 160 -2.05 16.04 -6.42
CA CYS A 160 -0.78 16.33 -7.11
C CYS A 160 0.23 15.18 -6.98
N LEU A 161 0.20 14.42 -5.88
CA LEU A 161 1.06 13.25 -5.69
C LEU A 161 0.57 12.04 -6.50
N LEU A 162 -0.75 11.84 -6.53
CA LEU A 162 -1.36 10.85 -7.43
C LEU A 162 -1.00 11.15 -8.89
N LYS A 163 -1.05 12.40 -9.38
CA LYS A 163 -0.68 12.73 -10.77
C LYS A 163 0.77 12.40 -11.11
N VAL A 164 1.75 12.66 -10.24
CA VAL A 164 3.17 12.43 -10.59
C VAL A 164 3.53 10.94 -10.60
N GLN A 165 2.95 10.13 -9.73
CA GLN A 165 3.14 8.67 -9.73
C GLN A 165 2.22 7.94 -10.72
N TYR A 166 0.96 8.37 -10.85
CA TYR A 166 0.05 7.84 -11.86
C TYR A 166 0.47 8.23 -13.27
N ILE A 167 1.04 9.40 -13.58
CA ILE A 167 1.46 9.65 -14.97
C ILE A 167 2.56 8.66 -15.38
N ASN A 168 3.49 8.31 -14.50
CA ASN A 168 4.49 7.28 -14.80
C ASN A 168 3.87 5.86 -14.89
N CYS A 169 2.99 5.47 -13.97
CA CYS A 169 2.30 4.17 -14.05
C CYS A 169 1.26 4.08 -15.18
N PHE A 170 0.59 5.18 -15.53
CA PHE A 170 -0.43 5.27 -16.56
C PHE A 170 0.20 5.29 -17.95
N VAL A 171 1.34 5.98 -18.13
CA VAL A 171 2.14 5.87 -19.36
C VAL A 171 2.65 4.45 -19.55
N LEU A 172 3.21 3.82 -18.50
CA LEU A 172 3.67 2.41 -18.59
C LEU A 172 2.52 1.40 -18.78
N SER A 173 1.33 1.68 -18.24
CA SER A 173 0.16 0.80 -18.41
C SER A 173 -0.51 0.99 -19.78
N PHE A 174 -0.57 2.21 -20.32
CA PHE A 174 -1.05 2.46 -21.68
C PHE A 174 -0.14 1.86 -22.75
N GLN A 175 1.17 1.84 -22.51
CA GLN A 175 2.16 1.26 -23.42
C GLN A 175 2.19 -0.28 -23.41
N CYS A 176 1.42 -0.91 -22.52
CA CYS A 176 1.29 -2.36 -22.40
C CYS A 176 -0.11 -2.87 -22.82
N VAL A 177 -1.03 -1.96 -23.18
CA VAL A 177 -2.38 -2.26 -23.68
C VAL A 177 -2.53 -1.91 -25.18
N MET A 178 -1.56 -1.22 -25.77
CA MET A 178 -1.34 -1.15 -27.22
C MET A 178 -0.12 -1.98 -27.61
#